data_AF-A0A2W7KKR7-F1
#
_entry.id   AF-A0A2W7KKR7-F1
#
_cell.length_a   1.000
_cell.length_b   1.000
_cell.length_c   1.000
_cell.angle_alpha   90.00
_cell.angle_beta   90.00
_cell.angle_gamma   90.00
#
_symmetry.space_group_name_H-M   'P 1'
#
loop_
_entity.id
_entity.type
_entity.pdbx_description
1 polymer ?
#
loop_
_entity_poly.entity_id
_entity_poly.type
_entity_poly.pdbx_seq_one_letter_code
_entity_poly.pdbx_strand_id
1 'polypeptide(L)'
;MNIVEYDESGRILSVINYPTSDKAVSELEEYRDRLVLPQGYVIDWDRHYVVEGEIAERPSMGAYLDGANIKGVKSGASITIDGEKYEADGTDIELWFDRSGLFRISISLWPYADFEVMYENRTSVQL
;
A
#
# COMPACT_ATOMS: atom_id res chain seq x y z
N MET A 1 20.23 15.48 -4.29
CA MET A 1 20.03 14.11 -3.76
C MET A 1 18.67 14.01 -3.09
N ASN A 2 18.17 12.80 -2.89
CA ASN A 2 16.94 12.54 -2.16
C ASN A 2 17.29 11.80 -0.86
N ILE A 3 16.82 12.29 0.28
CA ILE A 3 16.95 11.60 1.57
C ILE A 3 15.60 10.95 1.88
N VAL A 4 15.60 9.65 2.09
CA VAL A 4 14.39 8.87 2.38
C VAL A 4 14.38 8.53 3.87
N GLU A 5 13.34 8.97 4.56
CA GLU A 5 13.04 8.56 5.93
C GLU A 5 12.01 7.43 5.89
N TYR A 6 12.24 6.38 6.67
CA TYR A 6 11.36 5.21 6.72
C TYR A 6 11.34 4.60 8.13
N ASP A 7 10.27 3.88 8.45
CA ASP A 7 10.14 3.17 9.73
C ASP A 7 10.80 1.77 9.70
N GLU A 8 10.77 1.07 10.83
CA GLU A 8 11.35 -0.27 10.99
C GLU A 8 10.72 -1.32 10.05
N SER A 9 9.51 -1.08 9.54
CA SER A 9 8.84 -1.96 8.59
C SER A 9 9.19 -1.63 7.12
N GLY A 10 10.03 -0.63 6.90
CA GLY A 10 10.40 -0.15 5.58
C GLY A 10 9.41 0.86 4.98
N ARG A 11 8.42 1.33 5.74
CA ARG A 11 7.44 2.29 5.23
C ARG A 11 8.07 3.67 5.11
N ILE A 12 8.02 4.22 3.91
CA ILE A 12 8.52 5.55 3.60
C ILE A 12 7.62 6.57 4.31
N LEU A 13 8.22 7.37 5.18
CA LEU A 13 7.57 8.42 5.95
C LEU A 13 7.73 9.78 5.25
N SER A 14 8.89 10.01 4.63
CA SER A 14 9.17 11.25 3.92
C SER A 14 10.29 11.08 2.89
N VAL A 15 10.29 11.95 1.87
CA VAL A 15 11.37 12.08 0.88
C VAL A 15 11.74 13.56 0.76
N ILE A 16 12.95 13.88 1.16
CA ILE A 16 13.47 15.24 1.17
C ILE A 16 14.38 15.43 -0.04
N ASN A 17 14.01 16.35 -0.92
CA ASN A 17 14.84 16.72 -2.07
C ASN A 17 15.85 17.79 -1.64
N TYR A 18 17.13 17.46 -1.67
CA TYR A 18 18.20 18.39 -1.32
C TYR A 18 19.02 18.77 -2.55
N PRO A 19 19.22 20.07 -2.85
CA PRO A 19 20.08 20.49 -3.95
C PRO A 19 21.53 20.12 -3.65
N THR A 20 22.17 19.37 -4.55
CA THR A 20 23.54 18.94 -4.35
C THR A 20 24.48 20.16 -4.51
N SER A 21 25.21 20.53 -3.45
CA SER A 21 26.29 21.52 -3.48
C SER A 21 27.55 20.91 -2.85
N ASP A 22 28.73 21.52 -3.02
CA ASP A 22 29.99 21.01 -2.44
C ASP A 22 29.96 20.88 -0.90
N LYS A 23 29.03 21.56 -0.21
CA LYS A 23 28.77 21.42 1.24
C LYS A 23 27.94 20.20 1.63
N ALA A 24 27.29 19.53 0.67
CA ALA A 24 26.42 18.39 0.94
C ALA A 24 27.21 17.19 1.49
N VAL A 25 28.51 17.10 1.25
CA VAL A 25 29.35 15.96 1.69
C VAL A 25 29.49 15.88 3.21
N SER A 26 29.60 17.01 3.93
CA SER A 26 29.65 17.00 5.41
C SER A 26 28.29 16.70 6.03
N GLU A 27 27.20 17.08 5.36
CA GLU A 27 25.82 16.81 5.81
C GLU A 27 25.43 15.34 5.59
N LEU A 28 26.02 14.66 4.59
CA LEU A 28 25.82 13.23 4.36
C LEU A 28 26.29 12.34 5.53
N GLU A 29 27.27 12.80 6.34
CA GLU A 29 27.68 12.04 7.53
C GLU A 29 26.59 12.01 8.61
N GLU A 30 25.75 13.05 8.70
CA GLU A 30 24.59 13.10 9.60
C GLU A 30 23.48 12.14 9.16
N TYR A 31 23.46 11.76 7.87
CA TYR A 31 22.43 10.92 7.26
C TYR A 31 22.89 9.48 6.98
N ARG A 32 23.99 9.01 7.59
CA ARG A 32 24.50 7.65 7.37
C ARG A 32 23.49 6.54 7.65
N ASP A 33 22.56 6.78 8.57
CA ASP A 33 21.51 5.83 8.94
C ASP A 33 20.25 5.97 8.06
N ARG A 34 20.29 6.81 7.02
CA ARG A 34 19.19 7.06 6.09
C ARG A 34 19.55 6.61 4.69
N LEU A 35 18.53 6.29 3.92
CA LEU A 35 18.71 5.95 2.52
C LEU A 35 18.85 7.21 1.68
N VAL A 36 20.03 7.40 1.10
CA VAL A 36 20.35 8.52 0.22
C VAL A 36 20.33 8.05 -1.23
N LEU A 37 19.47 8.67 -2.04
CA LEU A 37 19.34 8.36 -3.45
C LEU A 37 19.86 9.51 -4.35
N PRO A 38 20.29 9.19 -5.58
CA PRO A 38 20.63 10.20 -6.57
C PRO A 38 19.48 11.18 -6.81
N GLN A 39 19.82 12.42 -7.19
CA GLN A 39 18.82 13.41 -7.56
C GLN A 39 18.00 12.92 -8.77
N GLY A 40 16.68 13.13 -8.74
CA GLY A 40 15.78 12.70 -9.81
C GLY A 40 15.30 11.25 -9.70
N TYR A 41 15.73 10.50 -8.68
CA TYR A 41 15.13 9.20 -8.38
C TYR A 41 13.65 9.40 -8.02
N VAL A 42 12.76 8.74 -8.75
CA VAL A 42 11.31 8.85 -8.54
C VAL A 42 10.91 7.82 -7.49
N ILE A 43 10.32 8.30 -6.40
CA ILE A 43 9.78 7.47 -5.33
C ILE A 43 8.29 7.75 -5.24
N ASP A 44 7.50 6.70 -5.40
CA ASP A 44 6.08 6.70 -5.13
C ASP A 44 5.86 6.02 -3.77
N TRP A 45 5.37 6.77 -2.78
CA TRP A 45 5.28 6.30 -1.39
C TRP A 45 4.19 5.23 -1.22
N ASP A 46 3.20 5.20 -2.12
CA ASP A 46 2.13 4.20 -2.08
C ASP A 46 2.58 2.90 -2.75
N ARG A 47 3.61 2.96 -3.59
CA ARG A 47 4.08 1.82 -4.39
C ARG A 47 5.44 1.30 -3.99
N HIS A 48 6.23 2.07 -3.25
CA HIS A 48 7.57 1.68 -2.85
C HIS A 48 7.70 1.49 -1.34
N TYR A 49 8.68 0.69 -0.95
CA TYR A 49 9.13 0.53 0.41
C TYR A 49 10.65 0.32 0.45
N VAL A 50 11.21 0.43 1.66
CA VAL A 50 12.63 0.16 1.90
C VAL A 50 12.80 -1.26 2.41
N VAL A 51 13.64 -2.05 1.75
CA VAL A 51 14.01 -3.41 2.18
C VAL A 51 15.50 -3.59 1.99
N GLU A 52 16.18 -4.10 3.01
CA GLU A 52 17.63 -4.34 2.99
C GLU A 52 18.46 -3.10 2.55
N GLY A 53 17.96 -1.90 2.85
CA GLY A 53 18.61 -0.63 2.51
C GLY A 53 18.38 -0.15 1.07
N GLU A 54 17.49 -0.79 0.31
CA GLU A 54 17.16 -0.42 -1.06
C GLU A 54 15.68 -0.07 -1.23
N ILE A 55 15.37 0.77 -2.24
CA ILE A 55 13.99 1.01 -2.66
C ILE A 55 13.52 -0.17 -3.51
N ALA A 56 12.40 -0.78 -3.11
CA ALA A 56 11.72 -1.81 -3.88
C ALA A 56 10.24 -1.47 -4.07
N GLU A 57 9.61 -2.01 -5.12
CA GLU A 57 8.16 -1.96 -5.27
C GLU A 57 7.50 -2.86 -4.22
N ARG A 58 6.38 -2.41 -3.67
CA ARG A 58 5.56 -3.17 -2.73
C ARG A 58 5.03 -4.42 -3.45
N PRO A 59 5.23 -5.64 -2.88
CA PRO A 59 4.79 -6.86 -3.52
C PRO A 59 3.27 -6.91 -3.64
N SER A 60 2.75 -7.56 -4.69
CA SER A 60 1.30 -7.85 -4.75
C SER A 60 0.89 -8.79 -3.62
N MET A 61 -0.26 -8.53 -2.99
CA MET A 61 -0.85 -9.45 -2.01
C MET A 61 -1.32 -10.76 -2.67
N GLY A 62 -1.61 -10.72 -3.97
CA GLY A 62 -2.26 -11.81 -4.70
C GLY A 62 -3.78 -11.83 -4.55
N ALA A 63 -4.38 -10.77 -4.00
CA ALA A 63 -5.83 -10.66 -3.86
C ALA A 63 -6.51 -10.47 -5.23
N TYR A 64 -7.68 -11.09 -5.42
CA TYR A 64 -8.48 -10.94 -6.64
C TYR A 64 -9.97 -11.18 -6.38
N LEU A 65 -10.83 -10.60 -7.22
CA LEU A 65 -12.28 -10.78 -7.19
C LEU A 65 -12.70 -11.95 -8.11
N ASP A 66 -13.48 -12.89 -7.57
CA ASP A 66 -14.05 -14.05 -8.26
C ASP A 66 -15.56 -14.13 -7.96
N GLY A 67 -16.37 -13.56 -8.85
CA GLY A 67 -17.79 -13.36 -8.63
C GLY A 67 -18.05 -12.43 -7.45
N ALA A 68 -18.70 -12.96 -6.41
CA ALA A 68 -18.95 -12.26 -5.14
C ALA A 68 -17.91 -12.58 -4.07
N ASN A 69 -16.80 -13.27 -4.39
CA ASN A 69 -15.78 -13.62 -3.42
C ASN A 69 -14.47 -12.88 -3.70
N ILE A 70 -13.84 -12.33 -2.66
CA ILE A 70 -12.46 -11.87 -2.74
C ILE A 70 -11.56 -12.95 -2.17
N LYS A 71 -10.62 -13.42 -2.98
CA LYS A 71 -9.70 -14.51 -2.65
C LYS A 71 -8.27 -14.00 -2.53
N GLY A 72 -7.40 -14.79 -1.90
CA GLY A 72 -5.97 -14.48 -1.76
C GLY A 72 -5.65 -13.38 -0.75
N VAL A 73 -6.62 -12.98 0.07
CA VAL A 73 -6.42 -12.00 1.14
C VAL A 73 -5.73 -12.67 2.31
N LYS A 74 -4.69 -12.02 2.83
CA LYS A 74 -3.89 -12.55 3.95
C LYS A 74 -4.58 -12.22 5.28
N SER A 75 -4.45 -13.11 6.26
CA SER A 75 -4.91 -12.88 7.63
C SER A 75 -4.27 -11.62 8.22
N GLY A 76 -5.04 -10.84 8.96
CA GLY A 76 -4.64 -9.54 9.53
C GLY A 76 -4.74 -8.36 8.56
N ALA A 77 -5.13 -8.58 7.29
CA ALA A 77 -5.36 -7.46 6.36
C ALA A 77 -6.57 -6.63 6.78
N SER A 78 -6.44 -5.30 6.67
CA SER A 78 -7.54 -4.38 6.90
C SER A 78 -8.36 -4.24 5.62
N ILE A 79 -9.63 -4.63 5.68
CA ILE A 79 -10.61 -4.47 4.60
C ILE A 79 -11.43 -3.23 4.91
N THR A 80 -11.59 -2.33 3.94
CA THR A 80 -12.46 -1.16 4.06
C THR A 80 -13.54 -1.21 2.99
N ILE A 81 -14.81 -1.14 3.40
CA ILE A 81 -15.98 -1.14 2.52
C ILE A 81 -16.85 0.04 2.93
N ASP A 82 -17.09 0.99 2.02
CA ASP A 82 -17.84 2.24 2.30
C ASP A 82 -17.35 3.01 3.56
N GLY A 83 -16.07 2.85 3.90
CA GLY A 83 -15.44 3.49 5.08
C GLY A 83 -15.52 2.68 6.37
N GLU A 84 -16.28 1.58 6.41
CA GLU A 84 -16.27 0.63 7.52
C GLU A 84 -15.08 -0.33 7.41
N LYS A 85 -14.44 -0.63 8.55
CA LYS A 85 -13.24 -1.46 8.61
C LYS A 85 -13.52 -2.83 9.19
N TYR A 86 -12.97 -3.85 8.53
CA TYR A 86 -13.02 -5.25 8.89
C TYR A 86 -11.60 -5.83 8.86
N GLU A 87 -11.36 -6.91 9.60
CA GLU A 87 -10.09 -7.63 9.59
C GLU A 87 -10.27 -8.98 8.90
N ALA A 88 -9.38 -9.31 7.96
CA ALA A 88 -9.39 -10.59 7.28
C ALA A 88 -8.82 -11.69 8.18
N ASP A 89 -9.47 -12.85 8.22
CA ASP A 89 -8.95 -14.04 8.91
C ASP A 89 -8.03 -14.90 8.04
N GLY A 90 -7.91 -14.56 6.75
CA GLY A 90 -7.11 -15.29 5.75
C GLY A 90 -7.90 -16.28 4.90
N THR A 91 -9.22 -16.35 5.08
CA THR A 91 -10.14 -17.10 4.23
C THR A 91 -10.71 -16.24 3.11
N ASP A 92 -11.47 -16.87 2.19
CA ASP A 92 -12.19 -16.15 1.13
C ASP A 92 -13.26 -15.24 1.74
N ILE A 93 -13.33 -14.00 1.28
CA ILE A 93 -14.30 -13.01 1.76
C ILE A 93 -15.51 -13.00 0.83
N GLU A 94 -16.66 -13.44 1.33
CA GLU A 94 -17.93 -13.33 0.61
C GLU A 94 -18.50 -11.91 0.73
N LEU A 95 -18.77 -11.28 -0.42
CA LEU A 95 -19.37 -9.96 -0.52
C LEU A 95 -20.89 -10.08 -0.58
N TRP A 96 -21.53 -9.66 0.51
CA TRP A 96 -22.98 -9.59 0.60
C TRP A 96 -23.43 -8.20 1.04
N PHE A 97 -24.39 -7.65 0.30
CA PHE A 97 -24.96 -6.34 0.55
C PHE A 97 -26.49 -6.40 0.48
N ASP A 98 -27.15 -5.74 1.41
CA ASP A 98 -28.61 -5.65 1.51
C ASP A 98 -29.23 -4.72 0.44
N ARG A 99 -28.41 -3.81 -0.11
CA ARG A 99 -28.80 -2.81 -1.11
C ARG A 99 -28.08 -3.04 -2.42
N SER A 100 -28.76 -2.71 -3.51
CA SER A 100 -28.12 -2.59 -4.81
C SER A 100 -27.22 -1.35 -4.86
N GLY A 101 -26.08 -1.45 -5.51
CA GLY A 101 -25.16 -0.32 -5.62
C GLY A 101 -23.77 -0.73 -6.08
N LEU A 102 -22.91 0.29 -6.23
CA LEU A 102 -21.50 0.12 -6.52
C LEU A 102 -20.68 0.42 -5.26
N PHE A 103 -19.92 -0.56 -4.80
CA PHE A 103 -19.14 -0.49 -3.56
C PHE A 103 -17.66 -0.44 -3.87
N ARG A 104 -16.94 0.48 -3.24
CA ARG A 104 -15.47 0.51 -3.27
C ARG A 104 -14.94 -0.30 -2.11
N ILE A 105 -14.11 -1.28 -2.44
CA ILE A 105 -13.48 -2.17 -1.46
C ILE A 105 -11.98 -1.94 -1.57
N SER A 106 -11.34 -1.60 -0.46
CA SER A 106 -9.89 -1.52 -0.36
C SER A 106 -9.36 -2.49 0.70
N ILE A 107 -8.28 -3.17 0.39
CA ILE A 107 -7.64 -4.15 1.26
C ILE A 107 -6.17 -3.79 1.39
N SER A 108 -5.71 -3.59 2.62
CA SER A 108 -4.33 -3.22 2.91
C SER A 108 -3.70 -4.14 3.95
N LEU A 109 -2.46 -4.52 3.69
CA LEU A 109 -1.58 -5.21 4.65
C LEU A 109 -0.15 -4.90 4.26
N TRP A 110 0.57 -4.17 5.11
CA TRP A 110 1.97 -3.87 4.85
C TRP A 110 2.83 -5.15 4.89
N PRO A 111 3.83 -5.35 4.00
CA PRO A 111 4.33 -4.43 2.97
C PRO A 111 3.63 -4.54 1.61
N TYR A 112 2.60 -5.38 1.47
CA TYR A 112 1.94 -5.63 0.19
C TYR A 112 1.26 -4.37 -0.34
N ALA A 113 1.27 -4.17 -1.66
CA ALA A 113 0.51 -3.11 -2.31
C ALA A 113 -0.98 -3.24 -2.00
N ASP A 114 -1.66 -2.12 -1.83
CA ASP A 114 -3.09 -2.09 -1.52
C ASP A 114 -3.87 -2.67 -2.72
N PHE A 115 -4.85 -3.52 -2.43
CA PHE A 115 -5.77 -4.05 -3.43
C PHE A 115 -7.06 -3.25 -3.39
N GLU A 116 -7.46 -2.69 -4.54
CA GLU A 116 -8.72 -1.97 -4.67
C GLU A 116 -9.58 -2.57 -5.78
N VAL A 117 -10.87 -2.70 -5.52
CA VAL A 117 -11.85 -3.18 -6.50
C VAL A 117 -13.20 -2.50 -6.32
N MET A 118 -13.91 -2.32 -7.43
CA MET A 118 -15.31 -1.90 -7.43
C MET A 118 -16.20 -3.14 -7.60
N TYR A 119 -17.15 -3.34 -6.70
CA TYR A 119 -18.12 -4.44 -6.78
C TYR A 119 -19.53 -3.89 -6.97
N GLU A 120 -20.23 -4.36 -8.01
CA GLU A 120 -21.62 -3.98 -8.28
C GLU A 120 -22.57 -5.05 -7.72
N ASN A 121 -23.32 -4.71 -6.67
CA ASN A 121 -24.40 -5.55 -6.20
C ASN A 121 -25.69 -5.23 -6.96
N ARG A 122 -26.19 -6.19 -7.73
CA ARG A 122 -27.49 -6.08 -8.41
C ARG A 122 -28.51 -6.92 -7.67
N THR A 123 -29.15 -6.35 -6.65
CA THR A 123 -30.29 -7.01 -6.01
C THR A 123 -31.40 -7.18 -7.05
N SER A 124 -31.62 -8.40 -7.50
CA SER A 124 -32.79 -8.71 -8.33
C SER A 124 -34.00 -8.71 -7.38
N VAL A 125 -34.93 -7.77 -7.57
CA VAL A 125 -36.24 -7.86 -6.93
C VAL A 125 -36.91 -9.09 -7.56
N GLN A 126 -36.93 -10.21 -6.85
CA GLN A 126 -37.85 -11.30 -7.18
C GLN A 126 -39.25 -10.78 -6.88
N LEU A 127 -39.97 -10.42 -7.95
CA LEU A 127 -41.41 -10.16 -7.95
C LEU A 127 -42.17 -11.48 -7.79
#